data_AF-A0A9P2TE72-F1
#
_entry.id   AF-A0A9P2TE72-F1
#
_cell.length_a   1.000
_cell.length_b   1.000
_cell.length_c   1.000
_cell.angle_alpha   90.00
_cell.angle_beta   90.00
_cell.angle_gamma   90.00
#
_symmetry.space_group_name_H-M   'P 1'
#
loop_
_entity.id
_entity.type
_entity.pdbx_description
1 polymer ?
#
loop_
_entity_poly.entity_id
_entity_poly.type
_entity_poly.pdbx_seq_one_letter_code
_entity_poly.pdbx_strand_id
1 'polypeptide(L)'
;MRVTHAERDRIAEMLRDAYAEGQLDEEELDERLSRAMKAKTRGDLQPLVADLSLTPASAAVPHPVQQGEPTKEERLWAAGGHLSGYFLPVLGPLIVMLVKNGSPYARTQAIRALNYHLNLLIATVLAPFAIFLLVTIPIYLFLFLGWVFLPLVGGVASLIGSNWKYPLTIDIVKEHPRPPETPPLQ
;
A
#
# COMPACT_ATOMS: atom_id res chain seq x y z
N MET A 1 -26.66 -5.67 -13.71
CA MET A 1 -25.49 -5.08 -13.00
C MET A 1 -24.43 -4.69 -14.03
N ARG A 2 -23.77 -3.55 -13.86
CA ARG A 2 -22.66 -3.11 -14.73
C ARG A 2 -21.43 -4.00 -14.49
N VAL A 3 -20.71 -4.31 -15.56
CA VAL A 3 -19.48 -5.13 -15.47
C VAL A 3 -18.27 -4.29 -15.08
N THR A 4 -17.39 -4.84 -14.26
CA THR A 4 -16.08 -4.23 -13.94
C THR A 4 -15.01 -4.58 -14.98
N HIS A 5 -13.92 -3.80 -15.05
CA HIS A 5 -12.79 -4.14 -15.93
C HIS A 5 -12.20 -5.52 -15.60
N ALA A 6 -12.03 -5.82 -14.32
CA ALA A 6 -11.53 -7.12 -13.87
C ALA A 6 -12.42 -8.31 -14.29
N GLU A 7 -13.74 -8.12 -14.35
CA GLU A 7 -14.66 -9.15 -14.86
C GLU A 7 -14.52 -9.35 -16.38
N ARG A 8 -14.29 -8.28 -17.15
CA ARG A 8 -13.99 -8.41 -18.60
C ARG A 8 -12.66 -9.11 -18.85
N ASP A 9 -11.64 -8.78 -18.07
CA ASP A 9 -10.31 -9.37 -18.20
C ASP A 9 -10.33 -10.87 -17.87
N ARG A 10 -11.08 -11.29 -16.85
CA ARG A 10 -11.27 -12.72 -16.53
C ARG A 10 -11.97 -13.49 -17.64
N ILE A 11 -12.96 -12.90 -18.30
CA ILE A 11 -13.65 -13.55 -19.43
C ILE A 11 -12.71 -13.64 -20.63
N ALA A 12 -11.91 -12.61 -20.89
CA ALA A 12 -10.88 -12.64 -21.92
C ALA A 12 -9.83 -13.75 -21.69
N GLU A 13 -9.44 -13.98 -20.43
CA GLU A 13 -8.54 -15.08 -20.05
C GLU A 13 -9.19 -16.45 -20.32
N MET A 14 -10.44 -16.67 -19.87
CA MET A 14 -11.16 -17.92 -20.14
C MET A 14 -11.36 -18.20 -21.65
N LEU A 15 -11.56 -17.17 -22.47
CA LEU A 15 -11.66 -17.33 -23.93
C LEU A 15 -10.33 -17.76 -24.55
N ARG A 16 -9.20 -17.23 -24.06
CA ARG A 16 -7.86 -17.64 -24.51
C ARG A 16 -7.53 -19.08 -24.10
N ASP A 17 -7.96 -19.49 -22.91
CA ASP A 17 -7.80 -20.86 -22.44
C ASP A 17 -8.61 -21.83 -23.32
N ALA A 18 -9.85 -21.49 -23.66
CA ALA A 18 -10.68 -22.31 -24.55
C ALA A 18 -10.10 -22.43 -25.97
N TYR A 19 -9.45 -21.38 -26.49
CA TYR A 19 -8.68 -21.47 -27.74
C TYR A 19 -7.47 -22.41 -27.60
N ALA A 20 -6.73 -22.35 -26.50
CA ALA A 20 -5.61 -23.26 -26.23
C ALA A 20 -6.06 -24.73 -26.13
N GLU A 21 -7.29 -24.97 -25.67
CA GLU A 21 -7.93 -26.30 -25.63
C GLU A 21 -8.53 -26.74 -26.98
N GLY A 22 -8.50 -25.88 -28.01
CA GLY A 22 -9.06 -26.16 -29.34
C GLY A 22 -10.58 -26.14 -29.40
N GLN A 23 -11.26 -25.54 -28.41
CA GLN A 23 -12.71 -25.35 -28.41
C GLN A 23 -13.16 -24.11 -29.18
N LEU A 24 -12.24 -23.19 -29.44
CA LEU A 24 -12.44 -22.01 -30.27
C LEU A 24 -11.39 -21.99 -31.36
N ASP A 25 -11.77 -21.58 -32.56
CA ASP A 25 -10.79 -21.18 -33.58
C ASP A 25 -10.34 -19.72 -33.38
N GLU A 26 -9.39 -19.29 -34.22
CA GLU A 26 -8.78 -17.95 -34.12
C GLU A 26 -9.77 -16.83 -34.44
N GLU A 27 -10.69 -17.05 -35.38
CA GLU A 27 -11.69 -16.07 -35.79
C GLU A 27 -12.77 -15.91 -34.71
N GLU A 28 -13.22 -17.02 -34.11
CA GLU A 28 -14.15 -17.03 -32.99
C GLU A 28 -13.55 -16.39 -31.73
N LEU A 29 -12.26 -16.63 -31.47
CA LEU A 29 -11.55 -16.01 -30.35
C LEU A 29 -11.55 -14.48 -30.48
N ASP A 30 -11.16 -13.94 -31.64
CA ASP A 30 -11.10 -12.49 -31.85
C ASP A 30 -12.48 -11.84 -31.74
N GLU A 31 -13.51 -12.47 -32.32
CA GLU A 31 -14.89 -11.98 -32.27
C GLU A 31 -15.44 -11.96 -30.83
N ARG A 32 -15.23 -13.05 -30.06
CA ARG A 32 -15.68 -13.13 -28.67
C ARG A 32 -14.88 -12.20 -27.76
N LEU A 33 -13.58 -12.02 -27.99
CA LEU A 33 -12.72 -11.10 -27.24
C LEU A 33 -13.12 -9.63 -27.47
N SER A 34 -13.36 -9.24 -28.72
CA SER A 34 -13.84 -7.91 -29.09
C SER A 34 -15.20 -7.59 -28.44
N ARG A 35 -16.12 -8.57 -28.41
CA ARG A 35 -17.41 -8.45 -27.73
C ARG A 35 -17.25 -8.34 -26.21
N ALA A 36 -16.38 -9.14 -25.60
CA ALA A 36 -16.11 -9.08 -24.16
C ALA A 36 -15.58 -7.71 -23.72
N MET A 37 -14.67 -7.10 -24.50
CA MET A 37 -14.13 -5.77 -24.20
C MET A 37 -15.17 -4.64 -24.34
N LYS A 38 -16.15 -4.81 -25.24
CA LYS A 38 -17.24 -3.84 -25.46
C LYS A 38 -18.42 -4.03 -24.52
N ALA A 39 -18.51 -5.16 -23.81
CA ALA A 39 -19.60 -5.47 -22.89
C ALA A 39 -19.73 -4.42 -21.78
N LYS A 40 -20.97 -4.05 -21.46
CA LYS A 40 -21.30 -3.04 -20.42
C LYS A 40 -22.03 -3.67 -19.24
N THR A 41 -22.63 -4.83 -19.44
CA THR A 41 -23.36 -5.55 -18.41
C THR A 41 -22.86 -6.98 -18.26
N ARG A 42 -23.05 -7.55 -17.08
CA ARG A 42 -22.70 -8.96 -16.81
C ARG A 42 -23.53 -9.94 -17.65
N GLY A 43 -24.75 -9.55 -18.05
CA GLY A 43 -25.60 -10.34 -18.94
C GLY A 43 -25.07 -10.44 -20.36
N ASP A 44 -24.24 -9.48 -20.80
CA ASP A 44 -23.62 -9.51 -22.14
C ASP A 44 -22.42 -10.48 -22.20
N LEU A 45 -21.84 -10.82 -21.04
CA LEU A 45 -20.65 -11.67 -20.95
C LEU A 45 -20.97 -13.16 -20.80
N GLN A 46 -22.04 -13.50 -20.07
CA GLN A 46 -22.43 -14.90 -19.85
C GLN A 46 -22.61 -15.71 -21.14
N PRO A 47 -23.25 -15.17 -22.21
CA PRO A 47 -23.41 -15.91 -23.46
C PRO A 47 -22.09 -16.24 -24.16
N LEU A 48 -21.05 -15.42 -23.99
CA LEU A 48 -19.76 -15.59 -24.69
C LEU A 48 -19.01 -16.86 -24.27
N VAL A 49 -19.29 -17.34 -23.06
CA VAL A 49 -18.63 -18.50 -22.45
C VAL A 49 -19.58 -19.65 -22.13
N ALA A 50 -20.88 -19.50 -22.41
CA ALA A 50 -21.92 -20.47 -22.04
C ALA A 50 -21.82 -21.80 -22.80
N ASP A 51 -21.29 -21.76 -24.02
CA ASP A 51 -21.12 -22.92 -24.92
C ASP A 51 -19.78 -23.63 -24.72
N LEU A 52 -18.85 -22.99 -24.01
CA LEU A 52 -17.52 -23.54 -23.79
C LEU A 52 -17.58 -24.61 -22.71
N SER A 53 -17.01 -25.77 -23.00
CA SER A 53 -16.69 -26.77 -22.00
C SER A 53 -15.50 -26.24 -21.22
N LEU A 54 -15.74 -25.28 -20.35
CA LEU A 54 -14.76 -24.79 -19.39
C LEU A 54 -14.49 -25.91 -18.39
N THR A 55 -13.71 -26.91 -18.82
CA THR A 55 -12.91 -27.68 -17.87
C THR A 55 -12.04 -26.63 -17.21
N PRO A 56 -12.04 -26.50 -15.87
CA PRO A 56 -11.16 -25.55 -15.22
C PRO A 56 -9.71 -26.03 -15.34
N ALA A 57 -9.14 -25.98 -16.55
CA ALA A 57 -7.73 -26.20 -16.81
C ALA A 57 -6.90 -24.94 -16.47
N SER A 58 -7.45 -24.00 -15.70
CA SER A 58 -6.67 -22.99 -14.98
C SER A 58 -7.40 -22.45 -13.75
N ALA A 59 -8.24 -23.29 -13.14
CA ALA A 59 -8.44 -23.22 -11.71
C ALA A 59 -8.04 -24.59 -11.18
N ALA A 60 -6.73 -24.82 -11.09
CA ALA A 60 -6.23 -25.62 -9.99
C ALA A 60 -6.65 -24.90 -8.70
N VAL A 61 -7.93 -24.98 -8.33
CA VAL A 61 -8.31 -25.12 -6.94
C VAL A 61 -7.43 -26.26 -6.50
N PRO A 62 -6.42 -26.02 -5.63
CA PRO A 62 -5.64 -27.13 -5.12
C PRO A 62 -6.69 -28.03 -4.50
N HIS A 63 -6.96 -29.17 -5.12
CA HIS A 63 -7.54 -30.27 -4.37
C HIS A 63 -6.61 -30.35 -3.17
N PRO A 64 -7.11 -30.21 -1.93
CA PRO A 64 -6.24 -30.42 -0.80
C PRO A 64 -5.79 -31.85 -0.98
N VAL A 65 -4.56 -32.01 -1.47
CA VAL A 65 -3.76 -33.20 -1.25
C VAL A 65 -4.00 -33.42 0.23
N GLN A 66 -4.66 -34.51 0.60
CA GLN A 66 -4.79 -34.90 1.99
C GLN A 66 -3.36 -35.21 2.44
N GLN A 67 -2.59 -34.16 2.65
CA GLN A 67 -1.28 -34.20 3.24
C GLN A 67 -1.57 -34.71 4.63
N GLY A 68 -1.08 -35.90 4.93
CA GLY A 68 -1.12 -36.41 6.29
C GLY A 68 -0.62 -35.34 7.25
N GLU A 69 -1.11 -35.39 8.49
CA GLU A 69 -0.72 -34.46 9.53
C GLU A 69 0.80 -34.17 9.48
N PRO A 70 1.22 -32.90 9.41
CA PRO A 70 2.64 -32.57 9.29
C PRO A 70 3.40 -33.11 10.49
N THR A 71 4.56 -33.69 10.24
CA THR A 71 5.40 -34.31 11.27
C THR A 71 5.91 -33.25 12.26
N LYS A 72 6.32 -33.68 13.46
CA LYS A 72 6.93 -32.78 14.47
C LYS A 72 8.15 -32.04 13.91
N GLU A 73 8.96 -32.72 13.10
CA GLU A 73 10.15 -32.14 12.49
C GLU A 73 9.80 -31.04 11.49
N GLU A 74 8.82 -31.27 10.60
CA GLU A 74 8.36 -30.25 9.65
C GLU A 74 7.77 -29.02 10.36
N ARG A 75 7.05 -29.24 11.47
CA ARG A 75 6.55 -28.14 12.32
C ARG A 75 7.70 -27.35 12.95
N LEU A 76 8.76 -28.03 13.41
CA LEU A 76 9.93 -27.37 14.00
C LEU A 76 10.68 -26.51 12.98
N TRP A 77 10.92 -27.05 11.78
CA TRP A 77 11.54 -26.28 10.68
C TRP A 77 10.67 -25.11 10.23
N ALA A 78 9.35 -25.31 10.13
CA ALA A 78 8.42 -24.22 9.82
C ALA A 78 8.48 -23.11 10.88
N ALA A 79 8.44 -23.46 12.17
CA ALA A 79 8.58 -22.51 13.26
C ALA A 79 9.93 -21.78 13.21
N GLY A 80 11.03 -22.49 12.92
CA GLY A 80 12.35 -21.91 12.71
C GLY A 80 12.37 -20.90 11.55
N GLY A 81 11.68 -21.22 10.45
CA GLY A 81 11.49 -20.30 9.32
C GLY A 81 10.86 -18.97 9.75
N HIS A 82 9.79 -19.01 10.55
CA HIS A 82 9.16 -17.79 11.09
C HIS A 82 10.05 -17.07 12.11
N LEU A 83 10.64 -17.79 13.06
CA LEU A 83 11.47 -17.19 14.12
C LEU A 83 12.79 -16.61 13.58
N SER A 84 13.24 -17.04 12.41
CA SER A 84 14.41 -16.44 11.79
C SER A 84 14.26 -14.96 11.46
N GLY A 85 13.03 -14.42 11.43
CA GLY A 85 12.74 -13.00 11.25
C GLY A 85 13.52 -12.06 12.17
N TYR A 86 13.88 -12.52 13.37
CA TYR A 86 14.62 -11.72 14.36
C TYR A 86 16.10 -11.49 14.01
N PHE A 87 16.73 -12.39 13.26
CA PHE A 87 18.19 -12.36 13.05
C PHE A 87 18.60 -12.56 11.59
N LEU A 88 17.85 -13.39 10.85
CA LEU A 88 18.15 -13.82 9.49
C LEU A 88 16.87 -13.86 8.63
N PRO A 89 16.15 -12.72 8.46
CA PRO A 89 14.77 -12.70 7.94
C PRO A 89 14.61 -13.29 6.54
N VAL A 90 15.61 -13.15 5.68
CA VAL A 90 15.59 -13.72 4.32
C VAL A 90 16.28 -15.08 4.29
N LEU A 91 17.42 -15.22 4.96
CA LEU A 91 18.22 -16.45 4.90
C LEU A 91 17.53 -17.61 5.61
N GLY A 92 16.87 -17.39 6.74
CA GLY A 92 16.21 -18.46 7.49
C GLY A 92 15.13 -19.19 6.69
N PRO A 93 14.13 -18.50 6.11
CA PRO A 93 13.12 -19.17 5.29
C PRO A 93 13.72 -19.80 4.03
N LEU A 94 14.74 -19.19 3.41
CA LEU A 94 15.44 -19.79 2.27
C LEU A 94 16.19 -21.07 2.65
N ILE A 95 16.79 -21.13 3.84
CA ILE A 95 17.40 -22.35 4.39
C ILE A 95 16.34 -23.43 4.59
N VAL A 96 15.16 -23.08 5.13
CA VAL A 96 14.05 -24.05 5.25
C VAL A 96 13.60 -24.55 3.88
N MET A 97 13.48 -23.67 2.88
CA MET A 97 13.12 -24.05 1.51
C MET A 97 14.16 -24.96 0.85
N LEU A 98 15.44 -24.77 1.16
CA LEU A 98 16.53 -25.58 0.64
C LEU A 98 16.61 -26.95 1.32
N VAL A 99 16.55 -26.97 2.66
CA VAL A 99 16.74 -28.18 3.49
C VAL A 99 15.49 -29.06 3.50
N LYS A 100 14.28 -28.48 3.53
CA LYS A 100 13.00 -29.21 3.57
C LYS A 100 12.25 -29.13 2.23
N ASN A 101 12.98 -29.22 1.11
CA ASN A 101 12.43 -29.16 -0.24
C ASN A 101 11.38 -30.24 -0.55
N GLY A 102 11.49 -31.42 0.06
CA GLY A 102 10.55 -32.54 -0.07
C GLY A 102 9.29 -32.45 0.79
N SER A 103 9.17 -31.42 1.66
CA SER A 103 8.00 -31.21 2.51
C SER A 103 7.12 -30.09 1.95
N PRO A 104 5.93 -30.40 1.39
CA PRO A 104 4.99 -29.36 0.95
C PRO A 104 4.57 -28.41 2.08
N TYR A 105 4.41 -28.94 3.29
CA TYR A 105 4.05 -28.16 4.48
C TYR A 105 5.16 -27.17 4.85
N ALA A 106 6.40 -27.64 5.06
CA ALA A 106 7.51 -26.78 5.46
C ALA A 106 7.83 -25.73 4.40
N ARG A 107 7.79 -26.11 3.11
CA ARG A 107 7.96 -25.18 1.99
C ARG A 107 6.88 -24.09 1.98
N THR A 108 5.62 -24.43 2.19
CA THR A 108 4.52 -23.46 2.26
C THR A 108 4.71 -22.48 3.42
N GLN A 109 5.09 -22.97 4.60
CA GLN A 109 5.35 -22.12 5.77
C GLN A 109 6.55 -21.21 5.56
N ALA A 110 7.63 -21.71 4.95
CA ALA A 110 8.81 -20.92 4.64
C ALA A 110 8.50 -19.79 3.64
N ILE A 111 7.70 -20.04 2.61
CA ILE A 111 7.26 -18.99 1.67
C ILE A 111 6.45 -17.91 2.40
N ARG A 112 5.55 -18.30 3.30
CA ARG A 112 4.76 -17.36 4.10
C ARG A 112 5.65 -16.51 5.02
N ALA A 113 6.61 -17.14 5.70
CA ALA A 113 7.59 -16.45 6.53
C ALA A 113 8.41 -15.45 5.70
N LEU A 114 8.94 -15.88 4.55
CA LEU A 114 9.72 -15.03 3.64
C LEU A 114 8.92 -13.81 3.17
N ASN A 115 7.69 -14.02 2.72
CA ASN A 115 6.82 -12.92 2.28
C ASN A 115 6.52 -11.93 3.42
N TYR A 116 6.25 -12.43 4.63
CA TYR A 116 6.03 -11.59 5.79
C TYR A 116 7.28 -10.77 6.14
N HIS A 117 8.46 -11.41 6.17
CA HIS A 117 9.72 -10.75 6.47
C HIS A 117 10.09 -9.70 5.42
N LEU A 118 9.89 -9.99 4.13
CA LEU A 118 10.12 -9.02 3.05
C LEU A 118 9.18 -7.82 3.17
N ASN A 119 7.89 -8.05 3.40
CA ASN A 119 6.94 -6.96 3.63
C ASN A 119 7.32 -6.10 4.82
N LEU A 120 7.74 -6.72 5.93
CA LEU A 120 8.17 -6.00 7.12
C LEU A 120 9.43 -5.17 6.84
N LEU A 121 10.43 -5.74 6.17
CA LEU A 121 11.65 -5.01 5.79
C LEU A 121 11.35 -3.81 4.88
N ILE A 122 10.49 -4.02 3.86
CA ILE A 122 10.04 -2.94 2.97
C ILE A 122 9.35 -1.84 3.80
N ALA A 123 8.43 -2.22 4.69
CA ALA A 123 7.74 -1.27 5.56
C ALA A 123 8.71 -0.52 6.48
N THR A 124 9.70 -1.19 7.06
CA THR A 124 10.72 -0.57 7.92
C THR A 124 11.54 0.47 7.16
N VAL A 125 11.90 0.19 5.92
CA VAL A 125 12.65 1.15 5.08
C VAL A 125 11.77 2.34 4.69
N LEU A 126 10.50 2.11 4.33
CA LEU A 126 9.60 3.17 3.86
C LEU A 126 9.02 4.04 4.99
N ALA A 127 8.82 3.48 6.18
CA ALA A 127 8.23 4.15 7.33
C ALA A 127 8.89 5.51 7.69
N PRO A 128 10.22 5.65 7.81
CA PRO A 128 10.82 6.94 8.15
C PRO A 128 10.55 8.02 7.09
N PHE A 129 10.49 7.67 5.81
CA PHE A 129 10.15 8.62 4.75
C PHE A 129 8.68 9.03 4.83
N ALA A 130 7.79 8.08 5.06
CA ALA A 130 6.38 8.37 5.28
C ALA A 130 6.16 9.28 6.50
N ILE A 131 6.83 8.99 7.62
CA ILE A 131 6.80 9.84 8.82
C ILE A 131 7.36 11.23 8.53
N PHE A 132 8.51 11.31 7.84
CA PHE A 132 9.10 12.59 7.46
C PHE A 132 8.12 13.43 6.66
N LEU A 133 7.49 12.87 5.62
CA LEU A 133 6.51 13.60 4.81
C LEU A 133 5.26 13.97 5.62
N LEU A 134 4.68 13.03 6.36
CA LEU A 134 3.43 13.23 7.09
C LEU A 134 3.56 14.18 8.29
N VAL A 135 4.75 14.28 8.89
CA VAL A 135 4.98 15.16 10.06
C VAL A 135 5.58 16.48 9.61
N THR A 136 6.58 16.44 8.74
CA THR A 136 7.33 17.65 8.35
C THR A 136 6.46 18.56 7.50
N ILE A 137 5.75 18.04 6.49
CA ILE A 137 4.97 18.90 5.59
C ILE A 137 3.90 19.69 6.34
N PRO A 138 3.05 19.09 7.20
CA PRO A 138 2.04 19.86 7.93
C PRO A 138 2.64 20.88 8.89
N ILE A 139 3.76 20.57 9.55
CA ILE A 139 4.45 21.53 10.43
C ILE A 139 4.94 22.72 9.62
N TYR A 140 5.62 22.50 8.50
CA TYR A 140 6.12 23.58 7.66
C TYR A 140 4.99 24.39 7.02
N LEU A 141 3.89 23.73 6.65
CA LEU A 141 2.69 24.41 6.16
C LEU A 141 2.11 25.33 7.24
N PHE A 142 1.97 24.85 8.47
CA PHE A 142 1.51 25.66 9.61
C PHE A 142 2.42 26.87 9.86
N LEU A 143 3.74 26.65 9.88
CA LEU A 143 4.72 27.72 10.05
C LEU A 143 4.67 28.73 8.90
N PHE A 144 4.52 28.25 7.66
CA PHE A 144 4.40 29.10 6.47
C PHE A 144 3.14 29.97 6.54
N LEU A 145 2.00 29.41 6.92
CA LEU A 145 0.77 30.18 7.14
C LEU A 145 0.98 31.25 8.21
N GLY A 146 1.57 30.89 9.36
CA GLY A 146 1.90 31.86 10.40
C GLY A 146 2.79 32.99 9.89
N TRP A 147 3.82 32.66 9.13
CA TRP A 147 4.74 33.63 8.53
C TRP A 147 4.07 34.58 7.52
N VAL A 148 3.11 34.10 6.73
CA VAL A 148 2.36 34.93 5.78
C VAL A 148 1.32 35.82 6.48
N PHE A 149 0.53 35.24 7.39
CA PHE A 149 -0.66 35.92 7.93
C PHE A 149 -0.36 36.78 9.16
N LEU A 150 0.52 36.34 10.07
CA LEU A 150 0.72 37.07 11.32
C LEU A 150 1.35 38.45 11.10
N PRO A 151 2.33 38.66 10.19
CA PRO A 151 2.85 40.00 9.93
C PRO A 151 1.83 40.95 9.30
N LEU A 152 0.93 40.42 8.46
CA LEU A 152 -0.18 41.20 7.91
C LEU A 152 -1.12 41.67 9.03
N VAL A 153 -1.52 40.76 9.92
CA VAL A 153 -2.38 41.09 11.08
C VAL A 153 -1.68 42.08 11.99
N GLY A 154 -0.39 41.86 12.30
CA GLY A 154 0.40 42.77 13.11
C GLY A 154 0.49 44.17 12.52
N GLY A 155 0.74 44.28 11.21
CA GLY A 155 0.78 45.56 10.50
C GLY A 155 -0.56 46.31 10.57
N VAL A 156 -1.67 45.62 10.28
CA VAL A 156 -3.03 46.21 10.39
C VAL A 156 -3.34 46.61 11.83
N ALA A 157 -3.02 45.77 12.81
CA ALA A 157 -3.24 46.05 14.22
C ALA A 157 -2.44 47.29 14.69
N SER A 158 -1.22 47.46 14.20
CA SER A 158 -0.42 48.67 14.48
C SER A 158 -1.01 49.92 13.84
N LEU A 159 -1.57 49.84 12.63
CA LEU A 159 -2.23 50.99 11.98
C LEU A 159 -3.46 51.50 12.75
N ILE A 160 -4.16 50.61 13.47
CA ILE A 160 -5.30 50.98 14.32
C ILE A 160 -4.89 51.34 15.76
N GLY A 161 -3.59 51.43 16.06
CA GLY A 161 -3.07 51.80 17.37
C GLY A 161 -3.17 50.69 18.44
N SER A 162 -3.31 49.42 18.04
CA SER A 162 -3.34 48.28 18.96
C SER A 162 -1.92 47.90 19.43
N ASN A 163 -1.80 47.52 20.71
CA ASN A 163 -0.57 46.97 21.30
C ASN A 163 -0.42 45.47 20.96
N TRP A 164 -0.44 45.15 19.66
CA TRP A 164 -0.36 43.78 19.17
C TRP A 164 0.95 43.09 19.56
N LYS A 165 0.85 41.82 19.96
CA LYS A 165 1.99 40.92 20.20
C LYS A 165 1.80 39.63 19.42
N TYR A 166 2.88 39.14 18.81
CA TYR A 166 2.85 37.88 18.09
C TYR A 166 2.63 36.69 19.05
N PRO A 167 1.71 35.77 18.73
CA PRO A 167 1.55 34.55 19.51
C PRO A 167 2.82 33.68 19.44
N LEU A 168 3.08 32.88 20.47
CA LEU A 168 4.21 31.94 20.53
C LEU A 168 5.60 32.59 20.38
N THR A 169 5.75 33.84 20.80
CA THR A 169 7.04 34.55 20.82
C THR A 169 7.60 34.68 22.24
N ILE A 170 8.93 34.73 22.34
CA ILE A 170 9.64 35.02 23.58
C ILE A 170 10.25 36.41 23.43
N ASP A 171 9.98 37.30 24.39
CA ASP A 171 10.48 38.67 24.39
C ASP A 171 11.97 38.70 24.78
N ILE A 172 12.87 38.51 23.79
CA ILE A 172 14.33 38.53 24.01
C ILE A 172 14.82 39.94 24.33
N VAL A 173 14.31 40.95 23.62
CA VAL A 173 14.62 42.37 23.83
C VAL A 173 13.48 43.00 24.62
N LYS A 174 13.81 43.60 25.76
CA LYS A 174 12.83 44.27 26.63
C LYS A 174 12.77 45.75 26.30
N GLU A 175 11.57 46.32 26.37
CA GLU A 175 11.39 47.76 26.26
C GLU A 175 11.93 48.42 27.54
N HIS A 176 12.89 49.33 27.40
CA HIS A 176 13.35 50.14 28.52
C HIS A 176 12.43 51.37 28.66
N PRO A 177 11.91 51.65 29.87
CA PRO A 177 11.11 52.85 30.10
C PRO A 177 11.93 54.10 29.72
N ARG A 178 11.36 54.98 28.90
CA ARG A 178 11.99 56.28 28.65
C ARG A 178 11.95 57.13 29.95
N PRO A 179 13.03 57.86 30.27
CA PRO A 179 13.02 58.79 31.39
C PRO A 179 11.97 59.90 31.15
N PRO A 180 11.39 60.47 32.23
CA PRO A 180 10.42 61.55 32.10
C PRO A 180 11.07 62.75 31.39
N GLU A 181 10.34 63.36 30.45
CA GLU A 181 10.80 64.57 29.79
C GLU A 181 10.96 65.70 30.83
N THR A 182 12.15 66.28 30.91
CA THR A 182 12.37 67.48 31.72
C THR A 182 11.57 68.64 31.12
N PRO A 183 10.70 69.31 31.90
CA PRO A 183 9.91 70.43 31.38
C PRO A 183 10.83 71.56 30.87
N PRO A 184 10.40 72.33 29.85
CA PRO A 184 11.20 73.42 29.31
C PRO A 184 11.50 74.45 30.40
N LEU A 185 12.77 74.88 30.46
CA LEU A 185 13.21 75.96 31.35
C LEU A 185 12.44 77.23 30.95
N GLN A 186 11.64 77.75 31.87
CA GLN A 186 10.95 79.05 31.74
C GLN A 186 11.94 80.20 31.92
#